data_AF-A0A969T1V1-F1
#
_entry.id   AF-A0A969T1V1-F1
#
_cell.length_a   1.000
_cell.length_b   1.000
_cell.length_c   1.000
_cell.angle_alpha   90.00
_cell.angle_beta   90.00
_cell.angle_gamma   90.00
#
_symmetry.space_group_name_H-M   'P 1'
#
loop_
_entity.id
_entity.type
_entity.pdbx_description
1 polymer ?
#
loop_
_entity_poly.entity_id
_entity_poly.type
_entity_poly.pdbx_seq_one_letter_code
_entity_poly.pdbx_strand_id
1 'polypeptide(L)'
;MIDFSRWQRIPQPQRDLLFLREVGWFDTRNWFRPGLYQIVAAVGGVSVLAELASQNFFSVLLAGGVAGLAIRQVWQDMNSETAQLDADEFALRRAQFRGYDRPEAARQLALAIETTLQADKTDIETTLRLQRLQAIARGVNATSPQNFTES
;
A
#
# COMPACT_ATOMS: atom_id res chain seq x y z
N MET A 1 -9.94 -3.89 -16.74
CA MET A 1 -8.89 -3.78 -17.78
C MET A 1 -8.56 -2.32 -17.94
N ILE A 2 -7.30 -1.93 -17.77
CA ILE A 2 -6.86 -0.53 -17.94
C ILE A 2 -6.92 -0.22 -19.44
N ASP A 3 -7.62 0.85 -19.80
CA ASP A 3 -7.71 1.31 -21.19
C ASP A 3 -6.38 1.96 -21.60
N PHE A 4 -5.57 1.21 -22.35
CA PHE A 4 -4.25 1.65 -22.84
C PHE A 4 -4.32 2.95 -23.66
N SER A 5 -5.47 3.26 -24.27
CA SER A 5 -5.66 4.51 -25.02
C SER A 5 -5.70 5.74 -24.11
N ARG A 6 -6.18 5.59 -22.86
CA ARG A 6 -6.13 6.64 -21.84
C ARG A 6 -4.73 6.79 -21.26
N TRP A 7 -4.02 5.68 -21.07
CA TRP A 7 -2.64 5.68 -20.56
C TRP A 7 -1.69 6.53 -21.41
N GLN A 8 -1.79 6.45 -22.74
CA GLN A 8 -0.93 7.23 -23.65
C GLN A 8 -1.18 8.75 -23.60
N ARG A 9 -2.36 9.18 -23.13
CA ARG A 9 -2.73 10.61 -23.02
C ARG A 9 -2.21 11.26 -21.74
N ILE A 10 -1.75 10.46 -20.78
CA ILE A 10 -1.19 10.95 -19.52
C ILE A 10 0.25 11.46 -19.78
N PRO A 11 0.58 12.71 -19.37
CA PRO A 11 1.94 13.26 -19.43
C PRO A 11 2.98 12.29 -18.87
N GLN A 12 4.17 12.26 -19.48
CA GLN A 12 5.23 11.31 -19.11
C GLN A 12 5.59 11.35 -17.61
N PRO A 13 5.71 12.52 -16.94
CA PRO A 13 5.99 12.57 -15.50
C PRO A 13 4.89 11.90 -14.65
N GLN A 14 3.63 12.07 -15.05
CA GLN A 14 2.47 11.51 -14.34
C GLN A 14 2.39 10.00 -14.49
N ARG A 15 2.66 9.46 -15.70
CA ARG A 15 2.77 8.01 -15.91
C ARG A 15 3.89 7.39 -15.11
N ASP A 16 5.05 8.05 -15.10
CA ASP A 16 6.22 7.54 -14.39
C ASP A 16 5.96 7.45 -12.89
N LEU A 17 5.36 8.50 -12.32
CA LEU A 17 4.99 8.54 -10.90
C LEU A 17 3.89 7.53 -10.55
N LEU A 18 2.88 7.35 -11.40
CA LEU A 18 1.87 6.31 -11.21
C LEU A 18 2.49 4.91 -11.24
N PHE A 19 3.42 4.67 -12.15
CA PHE A 19 4.12 3.39 -12.23
C PHE A 19 4.98 3.16 -10.98
N LEU A 20 5.76 4.15 -10.56
CA LEU A 20 6.58 4.07 -9.35
C LEU A 20 5.74 3.85 -8.10
N ARG A 21 4.58 4.49 -8.01
CA ARG A 21 3.60 4.27 -6.95
C ARG A 21 3.09 2.85 -6.98
N GLU A 22 2.68 2.34 -8.13
CA GLU A 22 2.18 0.97 -8.25
C GLU A 22 3.26 -0.05 -7.85
N VAL A 23 4.51 0.19 -8.24
CA VAL A 23 5.67 -0.60 -7.78
C VAL A 23 5.83 -0.51 -6.26
N GLY A 24 5.73 0.68 -5.66
CA GLY A 24 5.79 0.86 -4.21
C GLY A 24 4.63 0.19 -3.49
N TRP A 25 3.45 0.19 -4.09
CA TRP A 25 2.27 -0.51 -3.59
C TRP A 25 2.45 -2.03 -3.67
N PHE A 26 3.06 -2.56 -4.74
CA PHE A 26 3.45 -3.97 -4.82
C PHE A 26 4.51 -4.34 -3.78
N ASP A 27 5.53 -3.49 -3.59
CA ASP A 27 6.60 -3.66 -2.60
C ASP A 27 6.03 -3.64 -1.17
N THR A 28 5.07 -2.75 -0.91
CA THR A 28 4.32 -2.68 0.36
C THR A 28 3.37 -3.87 0.53
N ARG A 29 2.89 -4.46 -0.58
CA ARG A 29 1.91 -5.57 -0.58
C ARG A 29 2.46 -6.96 -0.31
N ASN A 30 3.68 -7.30 -0.69
CA ASN A 30 4.32 -8.60 -0.43
C ASN A 30 5.60 -8.67 -1.27
N TRP A 31 6.75 -9.08 -0.73
CA TRP A 31 7.04 -10.52 -0.64
C TRP A 31 8.16 -10.85 0.36
N PHE A 32 8.82 -9.85 0.98
CA PHE A 32 10.12 -10.05 1.66
C PHE A 32 10.21 -9.54 3.12
N ARG A 33 9.10 -9.25 3.79
CA ARG A 33 9.12 -8.88 5.24
C ARG A 33 9.02 -10.10 6.17
N PRO A 34 9.61 -10.06 7.38
CA PRO A 34 9.69 -11.20 8.32
C PRO A 34 8.33 -11.76 8.80
N GLY A 35 7.22 -11.05 8.59
CA GLY A 35 5.87 -11.57 8.87
C GLY A 35 5.48 -12.77 7.99
N LEU A 36 6.04 -12.89 6.78
CA LEU A 36 5.82 -14.05 5.91
C LEU A 36 6.39 -15.33 6.52
N TYR A 37 7.52 -15.28 7.21
CA TYR A 37 8.04 -16.43 7.96
C TYR A 37 7.10 -16.86 9.07
N GLN A 38 6.40 -15.92 9.72
CA GLN A 38 5.43 -16.23 10.76
C GLN A 38 4.15 -16.83 10.17
N ILE A 39 3.71 -16.36 8.99
CA ILE A 39 2.57 -16.93 8.25
C ILE A 39 2.92 -18.31 7.69
N VAL A 40 4.10 -18.49 7.09
CA VAL A 40 4.59 -19.79 6.60
C VAL A 40 4.82 -20.76 7.75
N ALA A 41 5.34 -20.29 8.90
CA ALA A 41 5.44 -21.09 10.11
C ALA A 41 4.05 -21.45 10.68
N ALA A 42 3.08 -20.54 10.63
CA ALA A 42 1.71 -20.81 11.05
C ALA A 42 1.00 -21.82 10.12
N VAL A 43 1.17 -21.68 8.79
CA VAL A 43 0.65 -22.61 7.78
C VAL A 43 1.35 -23.98 7.88
N GLY A 44 2.67 -23.99 8.10
CA GLY A 44 3.44 -25.20 8.39
C GLY A 44 3.00 -25.87 9.70
N GLY A 45 2.68 -25.08 10.72
CA GLY A 45 2.08 -25.55 11.97
C GLY A 45 0.68 -26.14 11.78
N VAL A 46 -0.16 -25.53 10.93
CA VAL A 46 -1.48 -26.06 10.56
C VAL A 46 -1.35 -27.39 9.80
N SER A 47 -0.30 -27.54 8.98
CA SER A 47 0.00 -28.79 8.26
C SER A 47 0.31 -29.93 9.23
N VAL A 48 1.12 -29.66 10.26
CA VAL A 48 1.43 -30.61 11.35
C VAL A 48 0.17 -30.94 12.18
N LEU A 49 -0.72 -29.97 12.40
CA LEU A 49 -1.99 -30.19 13.10
C LEU A 49 -3.01 -30.97 12.25
N ALA A 50 -2.94 -30.90 10.92
CA ALA A 50 -3.82 -31.62 10.01
C ALA A 50 -3.52 -33.14 9.95
N GLU A 51 -2.27 -33.55 10.10
CA GLU A 51 -1.91 -34.98 10.24
C GLU A 51 -2.51 -35.59 11.54
N LEU A 52 -2.57 -34.80 12.62
CA LEU A 52 -3.22 -35.16 13.90
C LEU A 52 -4.76 -35.07 13.83
N ALA A 53 -5.34 -34.37 12.85
CA ALA A 53 -6.78 -34.17 12.69
C ALA A 53 -7.53 -35.35 12.07
N SER A 54 -6.81 -36.43 11.72
CA SER A 54 -7.37 -37.70 11.24
C SER A 54 -8.36 -38.36 12.23
N GLN A 55 -8.54 -37.80 13.44
CA GLN A 55 -9.44 -38.33 14.47
C GLN A 55 -10.72 -37.51 14.76
N ASN A 56 -10.85 -36.21 14.44
CA ASN A 56 -12.04 -35.41 14.85
C ASN A 56 -12.37 -34.19 13.96
N PHE A 57 -13.63 -34.01 13.55
CA PHE A 57 -14.12 -32.89 12.71
C PHE A 57 -13.96 -31.49 13.34
N PHE A 58 -14.01 -31.39 14.67
CA PHE A 58 -13.92 -30.10 15.38
C PHE A 58 -12.54 -29.42 15.26
N SER A 59 -11.45 -30.18 15.14
CA SER A 59 -10.11 -29.61 15.00
C SER A 59 -9.91 -28.96 13.63
N VAL A 60 -10.47 -29.54 12.57
CA VAL A 60 -10.47 -28.97 11.21
C VAL A 60 -11.25 -27.65 11.18
N LEU A 61 -12.41 -27.60 11.82
CA LEU A 61 -13.23 -26.39 11.89
C LEU A 61 -12.52 -25.26 12.64
N LEU A 62 -11.89 -25.56 13.78
CA LEU A 62 -11.12 -24.58 14.55
C LEU A 62 -9.88 -24.09 13.78
N ALA A 63 -9.11 -24.99 13.17
CA ALA A 63 -7.94 -24.63 12.38
C ALA A 63 -8.33 -23.78 11.16
N GLY A 64 -9.41 -24.13 10.46
CA GLY A 64 -9.96 -23.35 9.35
C GLY A 64 -10.41 -21.95 9.78
N GLY A 65 -11.05 -21.83 10.95
CA GLY A 65 -11.45 -20.53 11.51
C GLY A 65 -10.26 -19.60 11.78
N VAL A 66 -9.21 -20.10 12.44
CA VAL A 66 -8.00 -19.32 12.74
C VAL A 66 -7.26 -18.93 11.46
N ALA A 67 -7.08 -19.86 10.52
CA ALA A 67 -6.44 -19.59 9.23
C ALA A 67 -7.23 -18.55 8.41
N GLY A 68 -8.57 -18.65 8.40
CA GLY A 68 -9.44 -17.67 7.73
C GLY A 68 -9.33 -16.27 8.33
N LEU A 69 -9.25 -16.14 9.66
CA LEU A 69 -9.04 -14.85 10.33
C LEU A 69 -7.66 -14.25 10.03
N ALA A 70 -6.61 -15.07 10.01
CA ALA A 70 -5.26 -14.62 9.65
C ALA A 70 -5.20 -14.11 8.19
N ILE A 71 -5.80 -14.84 7.24
CA ILE A 71 -5.92 -14.41 5.84
C ILE A 71 -6.69 -13.09 5.74
N ARG A 72 -7.79 -12.96 6.48
CA ARG A 72 -8.59 -11.73 6.51
C ARG A 72 -7.82 -10.54 7.06
N GLN A 73 -7.08 -10.73 8.15
CA GLN A 73 -6.28 -9.68 8.77
C GLN A 73 -5.19 -9.19 7.81
N VAL A 74 -4.46 -10.12 7.17
CA VAL A 74 -3.47 -9.79 6.14
C VAL A 74 -4.11 -9.03 4.98
N TRP A 75 -5.29 -9.45 4.51
CA TRP A 75 -5.99 -8.76 3.44
C TRP A 75 -6.43 -7.35 3.85
N GLN A 76 -6.89 -7.15 5.09
CA GLN A 76 -7.24 -5.83 5.63
C GLN A 76 -6.01 -4.92 5.75
N ASP A 77 -4.87 -5.43 6.22
CA ASP A 77 -3.62 -4.68 6.33
C ASP A 77 -3.10 -4.26 4.94
N MET A 78 -3.18 -5.16 3.94
CA MET A 78 -2.78 -4.88 2.55
C MET A 78 -3.66 -3.83 1.85
N ASN A 79 -4.89 -3.64 2.32
CA ASN A 79 -5.86 -2.71 1.76
C ASN A 79 -6.12 -1.51 2.68
N SER A 80 -5.26 -1.32 3.68
CA SER A 80 -5.35 -0.19 4.61
C SER A 80 -4.89 1.12 3.98
N GLU A 81 -5.41 2.22 4.51
CA GLU A 81 -5.05 3.59 4.13
C GLU A 81 -3.55 3.86 4.21
N THR A 82 -2.88 3.28 5.23
CA THR A 82 -1.43 3.41 5.43
C THR A 82 -0.62 2.78 4.28
N ALA A 83 -1.08 1.68 3.70
CA ALA A 83 -0.41 1.04 2.57
C ALA A 83 -0.41 1.93 1.31
N GLN A 84 -1.50 2.68 1.08
CA GLN A 84 -1.56 3.61 -0.04
C GLN A 84 -0.68 4.84 0.19
N LEU A 85 -0.62 5.33 1.43
CA LEU A 85 0.25 6.43 1.83
C LEU A 85 1.74 6.06 1.71
N ASP A 86 2.11 4.83 2.05
CA ASP A 86 3.48 4.32 1.92
C ASP A 86 3.88 4.17 0.44
N ALA A 87 2.97 3.71 -0.41
CA ALA A 87 3.18 3.62 -1.86
C ALA A 87 3.42 5.00 -2.50
N ASP A 88 2.63 6.01 -2.10
CA ASP A 88 2.80 7.39 -2.56
C ASP A 88 4.18 7.93 -2.12
N GLU A 89 4.60 7.68 -0.87
CA GLU A 89 5.92 8.07 -0.35
C GLU A 89 7.08 7.36 -1.08
N PHE A 90 6.94 6.07 -1.38
CA PHE A 90 7.90 5.33 -2.19
C PHE A 90 8.09 5.98 -3.57
N ALA A 91 6.98 6.34 -4.23
CA ALA A 91 7.03 6.98 -5.54
C ALA A 91 7.79 8.31 -5.49
N LEU A 92 7.50 9.15 -4.49
CA LEU A 92 8.18 10.43 -4.30
C LEU A 92 9.68 10.25 -4.08
N ARG A 93 10.09 9.34 -3.18
CA ARG A 93 11.51 9.05 -2.95
C ARG A 93 12.21 8.59 -4.23
N ARG A 94 11.58 7.69 -4.99
CA ARG A 94 12.17 7.17 -6.22
C ARG A 94 12.23 8.22 -7.34
N ALA A 95 11.27 9.13 -7.40
CA ALA A 95 11.30 10.28 -8.30
C ALA A 95 12.44 11.24 -7.94
N GLN A 96 12.67 11.51 -6.65
CA GLN A 96 13.82 12.32 -6.21
C GLN A 96 15.15 11.69 -6.65
N PHE A 97 15.30 10.37 -6.54
CA PHE A 97 16.47 9.65 -7.08
C PHE A 97 16.64 9.79 -8.60
N ARG A 98 15.56 10.10 -9.34
CA ARG A 98 15.57 10.34 -10.78
C ARG A 98 15.75 11.82 -11.15
N GLY A 99 15.99 12.68 -10.16
CA GLY A 99 16.22 14.11 -10.36
C GLY A 99 14.96 14.98 -10.37
N TYR A 100 13.79 14.42 -10.01
CA TYR A 100 12.59 15.23 -9.81
C TYR A 100 12.65 15.97 -8.47
N ASP A 101 12.22 17.22 -8.48
CA ASP A 101 12.00 17.97 -7.25
C ASP A 101 10.76 17.40 -6.51
N ARG A 102 10.84 17.29 -5.18
CA ARG A 102 9.81 16.60 -4.37
C ARG A 102 8.42 17.25 -4.45
N PRO A 103 8.26 18.58 -4.28
CA PRO A 103 6.94 19.20 -4.40
C PRO A 103 6.41 19.11 -5.84
N GLU A 104 7.27 19.14 -6.86
CA GLU A 104 6.84 18.92 -8.24
C GLU A 104 6.38 17.47 -8.47
N ALA A 105 7.12 16.49 -7.97
CA ALA A 105 6.71 15.09 -8.00
C ALA A 105 5.37 14.87 -7.28
N ALA A 106 5.15 15.54 -6.14
CA ALA A 106 3.89 15.47 -5.41
C ALA A 106 2.72 16.09 -6.19
N ARG A 107 2.93 17.22 -6.88
CA ARG A 107 1.91 17.81 -7.78
C ARG A 107 1.56 16.86 -8.92
N GLN A 108 2.57 16.33 -9.60
CA GLN A 108 2.37 15.44 -10.74
C GLN A 108 1.68 14.14 -10.32
N LEU A 109 2.01 13.59 -9.15
CA LEU A 109 1.35 12.40 -8.62
C LEU A 109 -0.13 12.67 -8.25
N ALA A 110 -0.42 13.82 -7.63
CA ALA A 110 -1.80 14.22 -7.31
C ALA A 110 -2.66 14.36 -8.58
N LEU A 111 -2.15 15.05 -9.60
CA LEU A 111 -2.82 15.19 -10.90
C LEU A 111 -3.06 13.83 -11.55
N ALA A 112 -2.10 12.93 -11.46
CA ALA A 112 -2.21 11.59 -12.03
C ALA A 112 -3.29 10.76 -11.33
N ILE A 113 -3.37 10.82 -10.00
CA ILE A 113 -4.42 10.18 -9.18
C ILE A 113 -5.79 10.76 -9.55
N GLU A 114 -5.95 12.08 -9.58
CA GLU A 114 -7.21 12.75 -9.96
C GLU A 114 -7.69 12.33 -11.36
N THR A 115 -6.76 12.25 -12.32
CA THR A 115 -7.07 11.92 -13.73
C THR A 115 -7.44 10.44 -13.90
N THR A 116 -6.81 9.55 -13.13
CA THR A 116 -7.00 8.09 -13.27
C THR A 116 -8.19 7.57 -12.47
N LEU A 117 -8.42 8.07 -11.27
CA LEU A 117 -9.43 7.53 -10.35
C LEU A 117 -10.84 8.06 -10.60
N GLN A 118 -11.05 8.98 -11.55
CA GLN A 118 -12.35 9.65 -11.75
C GLN A 118 -12.97 10.04 -10.41
N ALA A 119 -12.15 10.66 -9.54
CA ALA A 119 -12.35 10.73 -8.10
C ALA A 119 -13.83 10.81 -7.70
N ASP A 120 -14.36 9.69 -7.19
CA ASP A 120 -15.65 9.71 -6.54
C ASP A 120 -15.49 10.56 -5.27
N LYS A 121 -16.30 11.60 -5.13
CA LYS A 121 -16.19 12.55 -4.02
C LYS A 121 -16.47 11.90 -2.66
N THR A 122 -17.03 10.69 -2.65
CA THR A 122 -17.31 9.91 -1.46
C THR A 122 -16.12 9.03 -1.03
N ASP A 123 -15.06 8.92 -1.85
CA ASP A 123 -13.85 8.17 -1.49
C ASP A 123 -12.94 9.00 -0.56
N ILE A 124 -13.09 8.74 0.74
CA ILE A 124 -12.33 9.39 1.82
C ILE A 124 -10.83 9.10 1.68
N GLU A 125 -10.46 7.89 1.27
CA GLU A 125 -9.06 7.47 1.16
C GLU A 125 -8.35 8.25 0.05
N THR A 126 -8.96 8.32 -1.14
CA THR A 126 -8.42 9.16 -2.23
C THR A 126 -8.36 10.63 -1.82
N THR A 127 -9.36 11.13 -1.11
CA THR A 127 -9.38 12.52 -0.63
C THR A 127 -8.20 12.83 0.29
N LEU A 128 -7.93 11.97 1.28
CA LEU A 128 -6.82 12.17 2.21
C LEU A 128 -5.46 12.12 1.50
N ARG A 129 -5.29 11.18 0.56
CA ARG A 129 -4.07 11.05 -0.23
C ARG A 129 -3.80 12.30 -1.06
N LEU A 130 -4.81 12.83 -1.72
CA LEU A 130 -4.70 14.09 -2.48
C LEU A 130 -4.37 15.27 -1.57
N GLN A 131 -5.02 15.39 -0.40
CA GLN A 131 -4.69 16.45 0.56
C GLN A 131 -3.24 16.39 1.03
N ARG A 132 -2.73 15.19 1.35
CA ARG A 132 -1.31 14.99 1.72
C ARG A 132 -0.36 15.39 0.60
N LEU A 133 -0.61 14.93 -0.62
CA LEU A 133 0.24 15.27 -1.78
C LEU A 133 0.20 16.77 -2.09
N GLN A 134 -0.95 17.41 -1.95
CA GLN A 134 -1.08 18.86 -2.09
C GLN A 134 -0.33 19.62 -0.99
N ALA A 135 -0.29 19.12 0.25
CA ALA A 135 0.52 19.70 1.31
C ALA A 135 2.03 19.63 0.99
N ILE A 136 2.51 18.47 0.55
CA ILE A 136 3.91 18.28 0.12
C ILE A 136 4.25 19.18 -1.07
N ALA A 137 3.34 19.27 -2.05
CA ALA A 137 3.46 20.14 -3.22
C ALA A 137 3.60 21.64 -2.88
N ARG A 138 3.03 22.07 -1.74
CA ARG A 138 3.15 23.44 -1.23
C ARG A 138 4.42 23.67 -0.42
N GLY A 139 5.28 22.65 -0.25
CA GLY A 139 6.46 22.73 0.60
C GLY A 139 6.14 22.69 2.10
N VAL A 140 4.91 22.34 2.46
CA VAL A 140 4.55 22.08 3.85
C VAL A 140 5.03 20.68 4.19
N ASN A 141 6.20 20.59 4.82
CA ASN A 141 6.68 19.33 5.36
C ASN A 141 5.65 18.85 6.39
N ALA A 142 5.04 17.68 6.16
CA ALA A 142 4.35 16.97 7.23
C ALA A 142 5.42 16.56 8.25
N THR A 143 5.55 17.37 9.29
CA THR A 143 6.48 17.18 10.40
C THR A 143 6.28 15.79 10.99
N SER A 144 7.30 14.95 10.95
CA SER A 144 7.35 13.73 11.76
C SER A 144 7.22 14.11 13.24
N PRO A 145 6.34 13.48 14.03
CA PRO A 145 6.23 13.73 15.47
C PRO A 145 7.38 13.03 16.21
N GLN A 146 8.58 13.56 16.08
CA GLN A 146 9.79 13.13 16.80
C GLN A 146 10.64 14.38 17.04
N ASN A 147 10.27 15.22 18.01
CA ASN A 147 11.15 16.24 18.64
C ASN A 147 10.42 16.99 19.79
N PHE A 148 9.87 16.24 20.75
CA PHE A 148 9.38 16.81 22.02
C PHE A 148 9.93 16.05 23.24
N THR A 149 11.22 15.75 23.24
CA THR A 149 11.94 15.40 24.47
C THR A 149 13.38 15.90 24.34
N GLU A 150 13.58 17.20 24.59
CA GLU A 150 14.83 17.76 25.13
C GLU A 150 14.62 19.26 25.36
N SER A 151 14.31 19.63 26.60
CA SER A 151 14.64 20.89 27.27
C SER A 151 14.25 20.76 28.74
#